data_AF-Q0RVM6-F1
#
_entry.id   AF-Q0RVM6-F1
#
_cell.length_a   1.000
_cell.length_b   1.000
_cell.length_c   1.000
_cell.angle_alpha   90.00
_cell.angle_beta   90.00
_cell.angle_gamma   90.00
#
_symmetry.space_group_name_H-M   'P 1'
#
loop_
_entity.id
_entity.type
_entity.pdbx_description
1 polymer ?
#
loop_
_entity_poly.entity_id
_entity_poly.type
_entity_poly.pdbx_seq_one_letter_code
_entity_poly.pdbx_strand_id
1 'polypeptide(L)'
;MRLRTLVIWGTTAWAFAVIGVFYYLLWLQTRQPYTPFGFLDDATGDQLFNAARTSATLLGVSGLGGAALIAYRKQRSTEETHDNERVSALHERYSTAAEQLGHDNPAIRLAGVYGLASLADDWKSAGRHGETQVCIDLLCAYLRAEHEPSDLREHDVRTAIVAAIHSRLRSGDSGRPSWRRYRFDLTATDMKGADLSDAYLVHMTLMGVSLVRADLARSVLGVDVRLSDSFGEQLKDSMSSKNAPPRPPRKDTVYLGPMFEGVDLTEANMWGAQLSGCVLSHARLREADLTDADMTQADLHTAELSNARLVRAKLVGAVMCADSDRSYAKFDGANLTKADLKYAVIGPANFSGANLSDADLRYAYIGAADLSAADLSGADLRHTDLGAVQLTGIKHDDATRWPTGFDVSSLTSVDTP
;
A
#
# COMPACT_ATOMS: atom_id res chain seq x y z
N MET A 1 45.65 24.38 21.03
CA MET A 1 45.92 24.68 22.46
C MET A 1 45.42 23.51 23.29
N ARG A 2 46.31 22.84 24.04
CA ARG A 2 46.01 21.54 24.69
C ARG A 2 44.95 21.73 25.78
N LEU A 3 43.93 20.86 25.81
CA LEU A 3 42.82 20.81 26.79
C LEU A 3 43.26 21.17 28.23
N ARG A 4 44.46 20.74 28.61
CA ARG A 4 45.11 21.01 29.89
C ARG A 4 45.26 22.51 30.23
N THR A 5 45.61 23.37 29.27
CA THR A 5 45.75 24.81 29.50
C THR A 5 44.39 25.46 29.73
N LEU A 6 43.38 25.03 28.98
CA LEU A 6 42.01 25.54 29.07
C LEU A 6 41.34 25.16 30.40
N VAL A 7 41.61 23.95 30.90
CA VAL A 7 41.19 23.50 32.23
C VAL A 7 41.85 24.35 33.33
N ILE A 8 43.16 24.62 33.24
CA ILE A 8 43.86 25.43 34.24
C ILE A 8 43.27 26.85 34.31
N TRP A 9 43.12 27.53 33.17
CA TRP A 9 42.52 28.88 33.13
C TRP A 9 41.07 28.90 33.62
N GLY A 10 40.29 27.85 33.31
CA GLY A 10 38.92 27.71 33.82
C GLY A 10 38.89 27.56 35.33
N THR A 11 39.76 26.71 35.90
CA THR A 11 39.81 26.50 37.36
C THR A 11 40.28 27.73 38.13
N THR A 12 41.25 28.49 37.61
CA THR A 12 41.74 29.71 38.27
C THR A 12 40.70 30.83 38.21
N ALA A 13 40.07 31.06 37.05
CA ALA A 13 38.99 32.04 36.92
C ALA A 13 37.81 31.71 37.84
N TRP A 14 37.46 30.43 37.98
CA TRP A 14 36.41 29.99 38.88
C TRP A 14 36.78 30.24 40.35
N ALA A 15 38.00 29.92 40.77
CA ALA A 15 38.47 30.20 42.13
C ALA A 15 38.36 31.70 42.49
N PHE A 16 38.71 32.60 41.57
CA PHE A 16 38.53 34.05 41.78
C PHE A 16 37.06 34.45 41.92
N ALA A 17 36.16 33.85 41.12
CA ALA A 17 34.73 34.13 41.24
C ALA A 17 34.15 33.68 42.60
N VAL A 18 34.56 32.51 43.09
CA VAL A 18 34.16 32.01 44.42
C VAL A 18 34.64 32.92 45.54
N ILE A 19 35.91 33.33 45.47
CA ILE A 19 36.49 34.28 46.42
C ILE A 19 35.72 35.60 46.39
N GLY A 20 35.40 36.12 45.20
CA GLY A 20 34.60 37.33 45.03
C GLY A 20 33.20 37.23 45.65
N VAL A 21 32.50 36.11 45.47
CA VAL A 21 31.18 35.87 46.09
C VAL A 21 31.28 35.81 47.62
N PHE A 22 32.30 35.15 48.17
CA PHE A 22 32.52 35.11 49.61
C PHE A 22 32.73 36.51 50.19
N TYR A 23 33.61 37.31 49.58
CA TYR A 23 33.84 38.69 50.00
C TYR A 23 32.59 39.56 49.85
N TYR A 24 31.80 39.38 48.78
CA TYR A 24 30.54 40.10 48.59
C TYR A 24 29.48 39.75 49.64
N LEU A 25 29.34 38.47 50.01
CA LEU A 25 28.43 38.05 51.07
C LEU A 25 28.87 38.56 52.44
N LEU A 26 30.18 38.55 52.71
CA LEU A 26 30.73 39.12 53.94
C LEU A 26 30.50 40.63 54.00
N TRP A 27 30.65 41.33 52.87
CA TRP A 27 30.31 42.75 52.72
C TRP A 27 28.83 43.03 53.00
N LEU A 28 27.91 42.22 52.47
CA LEU A 28 26.48 42.37 52.75
C LEU A 28 26.16 42.23 54.24
N GLN A 29 26.89 41.37 54.96
CA GLN A 29 26.69 41.13 56.38
C GLN A 29 27.31 42.20 57.29
N THR A 30 28.46 42.76 56.91
CA THR A 30 29.18 43.77 57.71
C THR A 30 28.82 45.20 57.32
N ARG A 31 28.36 45.42 56.07
CA ARG A 31 28.14 46.73 55.41
C ARG A 31 29.35 47.68 55.44
N GLN A 32 30.56 47.14 55.64
CA GLN A 32 31.80 47.93 55.70
C GLN A 32 32.40 48.18 54.31
N PRO A 33 33.10 49.30 54.05
CA PRO A 33 33.74 49.54 52.77
C PRO A 33 34.87 48.52 52.48
N TYR A 34 34.95 48.03 51.24
CA TYR A 34 35.91 46.98 50.85
C TYR A 34 37.35 47.52 50.82
N THR A 35 38.21 47.03 51.71
CA THR A 35 39.66 47.32 51.70
C THR A 35 40.43 46.04 51.35
N PRO A 36 41.38 46.05 50.38
CA PRO A 36 41.95 44.81 49.84
C PRO A 36 42.78 43.96 50.81
N PHE A 37 43.21 44.50 51.96
CA PHE A 37 44.18 43.86 52.85
C PHE A 37 43.83 43.86 54.36
N GLY A 38 42.68 44.41 54.78
CA GLY A 38 42.29 44.45 56.21
C GLY A 38 40.85 44.00 56.50
N PHE A 39 40.12 43.56 55.48
CA PHE A 39 38.68 43.29 55.56
C PHE A 39 38.30 42.09 56.46
N LEU A 40 39.24 41.17 56.71
CA LEU A 40 39.01 40.01 57.58
C LEU A 40 39.31 40.29 59.06
N ASP A 41 40.09 41.33 59.37
CA ASP A 41 40.54 41.62 60.73
C ASP A 41 39.41 42.19 61.60
N ASP A 42 38.40 42.82 60.98
CA ASP A 42 37.24 43.45 61.65
C ASP A 42 35.98 42.56 61.67
N ALA A 43 36.02 41.35 61.09
CA ALA A 43 34.87 40.46 61.00
C ALA A 43 34.74 39.54 62.23
N THR A 44 33.55 39.44 62.81
CA THR A 44 33.31 38.53 63.96
C THR A 44 33.27 37.06 63.52
N GLY A 45 33.61 36.14 64.43
CA GLY A 45 33.66 34.69 64.14
C GLY A 45 32.35 34.14 63.56
N ASP A 46 31.20 34.61 64.05
CA ASP A 46 29.88 34.17 63.58
C ASP A 46 29.57 34.66 62.15
N GLN A 47 30.04 35.86 61.78
CA GLN A 47 29.87 36.40 60.42
C GLN A 47 30.74 35.64 59.41
N LEU A 48 31.98 35.36 59.77
CA LEU A 48 32.88 34.53 58.96
C LEU A 48 32.29 33.12 58.75
N PHE A 49 31.77 32.50 59.82
CA PHE A 49 31.16 31.18 59.74
C PHE A 49 29.90 31.15 58.85
N ASN A 50 29.00 32.13 58.99
CA ASN A 50 27.78 32.21 58.18
C ASN A 50 28.06 32.52 56.70
N ALA A 51 29.01 33.42 56.42
CA ALA A 51 29.47 33.69 55.05
C ALA A 51 30.12 32.45 54.43
N ALA A 52 30.94 31.71 55.18
CA ALA A 52 31.58 30.48 54.72
C ALA A 52 30.56 29.36 54.49
N ARG A 53 29.56 29.23 55.37
CA ARG A 53 28.49 28.23 55.23
C ARG A 53 27.62 28.50 54.00
N THR A 54 27.21 29.76 53.79
CA THR A 54 26.36 30.13 52.65
C THR A 54 27.09 30.02 51.32
N SER A 55 28.35 30.47 51.26
CA SER A 55 29.19 30.28 50.08
C SER A 55 29.41 28.79 49.79
N ALA A 56 29.72 27.97 50.79
CA ALA A 56 29.85 26.52 50.62
C ALA A 56 28.56 25.86 50.11
N THR A 57 27.38 26.26 50.59
CA THR A 57 26.10 25.75 50.08
C THR A 57 25.82 26.16 48.62
N LEU A 58 26.14 27.41 48.24
CA LEU A 58 26.01 27.89 46.86
C LEU A 58 26.95 27.14 45.90
N LEU A 59 28.17 26.83 46.36
CA LEU A 59 29.13 26.01 45.61
C LEU A 59 28.65 24.56 45.48
N GLY A 60 28.08 23.99 46.55
CA GLY A 60 27.49 22.65 46.51
C GLY A 60 26.36 22.54 45.48
N VAL A 61 25.43 23.50 45.48
CA VAL A 61 24.27 23.49 44.55
C VAL A 61 24.70 23.75 43.10
N SER A 62 25.60 24.70 42.86
CA SER A 62 26.10 24.99 41.51
C SER A 62 27.00 23.88 40.95
N GLY A 63 27.83 23.25 41.80
CA GLY A 63 28.65 22.10 41.44
C GLY A 63 27.81 20.87 41.07
N LEU A 64 26.73 20.59 41.84
CA LEU A 64 25.77 19.53 41.52
C LEU A 64 25.04 19.80 40.19
N GLY A 65 24.60 21.03 39.95
CA GLY A 65 23.97 21.43 38.68
C GLY A 65 24.90 21.28 37.47
N GLY A 66 26.17 21.67 37.61
CA GLY A 66 27.19 21.50 36.58
C GLY A 66 27.50 20.02 36.29
N ALA A 67 27.64 19.20 37.34
CA ALA A 67 27.83 17.77 37.21
C ALA A 67 26.63 17.08 36.54
N ALA A 68 25.40 17.45 36.90
CA ALA A 68 24.19 16.96 36.27
C ALA A 68 24.11 17.34 34.78
N LEU A 69 24.48 18.57 34.41
CA LEU A 69 24.51 19.01 33.01
C LEU A 69 25.57 18.26 32.19
N ILE A 70 26.76 18.04 32.76
CA ILE A 70 27.83 17.26 32.11
C ILE A 70 27.41 15.80 31.97
N ALA A 71 26.82 15.21 33.01
CA ALA A 71 26.29 13.85 32.98
C ALA A 71 25.19 13.71 31.91
N TYR A 72 24.25 14.66 31.84
CA TYR A 72 23.21 14.70 30.82
C TYR A 72 23.77 14.83 29.40
N ARG A 73 24.73 15.73 29.17
CA ARG A 73 25.40 15.86 27.86
C ARG A 73 26.20 14.62 27.49
N LYS A 74 26.88 14.00 28.45
CA LYS A 74 27.61 12.74 28.24
C LYS A 74 26.65 11.62 27.90
N GLN A 75 25.55 11.51 28.63
CA GLN A 75 24.50 10.52 28.36
C GLN A 75 23.93 10.71 26.95
N ARG A 76 23.56 11.93 26.57
CA ARG A 76 23.07 12.24 25.22
C ARG A 76 24.12 11.93 24.14
N SER A 77 25.38 12.26 24.38
CA SER A 77 26.48 11.92 23.45
C SER A 77 26.67 10.41 23.33
N THR A 78 26.52 9.64 24.42
CA THR A 78 26.62 8.18 24.37
C THR A 78 25.44 7.54 23.66
N GLU A 79 24.23 8.11 23.85
CA GLU A 79 23.02 7.71 23.12
C GLU A 79 23.18 7.97 21.62
N GLU A 80 23.66 9.16 21.23
CA GLU A 80 23.94 9.51 19.83
C GLU A 80 25.02 8.60 19.21
N THR A 81 26.08 8.24 19.95
CA THR A 81 27.08 7.29 19.44
C THR A 81 26.53 5.89 19.27
N HIS A 82 25.74 5.39 20.21
CA HIS A 82 25.14 4.06 20.10
C HIS A 82 24.12 3.98 18.97
N ASP A 83 23.35 5.04 18.74
CA ASP A 83 22.43 5.10 17.60
C ASP A 83 23.20 5.13 16.27
N ASN A 84 24.30 5.88 16.18
CA ASN A 84 25.16 5.89 14.99
C ASN A 84 25.84 4.54 14.73
N GLU A 85 26.30 3.85 15.78
CA GLU A 85 26.85 2.49 15.69
C GLU A 85 25.79 1.49 15.19
N ARG A 86 24.56 1.55 15.73
CA ARG A 86 23.44 0.71 15.28
C ARG A 86 23.11 0.94 13.81
N VAL A 87 23.03 2.20 13.37
CA VAL A 87 22.78 2.56 11.97
C VAL A 87 23.91 2.05 11.07
N SER A 88 25.17 2.18 11.51
CA SER A 88 26.33 1.72 10.74
C SER A 88 26.33 0.20 10.57
N ALA A 89 26.02 -0.55 11.63
CA ALA A 89 25.90 -2.01 11.58
C ALA A 89 24.77 -2.48 10.63
N LEU A 90 23.65 -1.75 10.58
CA LEU A 90 22.55 -2.07 9.67
C LEU A 90 22.90 -1.74 8.20
N HIS A 91 23.65 -0.66 7.94
CA HIS A 91 24.17 -0.38 6.59
C HIS A 91 25.19 -1.43 6.13
N GLU A 92 26.05 -1.92 7.03
CA GLU A 92 26.96 -3.02 6.72
C GLU A 92 26.20 -4.30 6.33
N ARG A 93 25.16 -4.66 7.12
CA ARG A 93 24.25 -5.76 6.79
C ARG A 93 23.56 -5.58 5.44
N TYR A 94 23.17 -4.36 5.08
CA TYR A 94 22.61 -4.06 3.76
C TYR A 94 23.61 -4.38 2.65
N SER A 95 24.84 -3.88 2.76
CA SER A 95 25.89 -4.10 1.76
C SER A 95 26.16 -5.59 1.58
N THR A 96 26.28 -6.35 2.67
CA THR A 96 26.49 -7.80 2.62
C THR A 96 25.32 -8.53 1.95
N ALA A 97 24.07 -8.19 2.32
CA ALA A 97 22.90 -8.87 1.77
C ALA A 97 22.70 -8.54 0.27
N ALA A 98 23.01 -7.31 -0.15
CA ALA A 98 23.02 -6.91 -1.55
C ALA A 98 24.09 -7.65 -2.37
N GLU A 99 25.31 -7.81 -1.83
CA GLU A 99 26.38 -8.59 -2.46
C GLU A 99 25.99 -10.07 -2.59
N GLN A 100 25.41 -10.65 -1.54
CA GLN A 100 24.91 -12.03 -1.56
C GLN A 100 23.83 -12.24 -2.62
N LEU A 101 22.93 -11.27 -2.78
CA LEU A 101 21.86 -11.34 -3.78
C LEU A 101 22.40 -11.36 -5.22
N GLY A 102 23.53 -10.71 -5.48
CA GLY A 102 24.21 -10.70 -6.79
C GLY A 102 25.14 -11.89 -7.04
N HIS A 103 25.19 -12.88 -6.15
CA HIS A 103 26.17 -13.96 -6.21
C HIS A 103 25.81 -15.06 -7.23
N ASP A 104 26.80 -15.74 -7.83
CA ASP A 104 26.57 -16.81 -8.81
C ASP A 104 25.91 -18.08 -8.22
N ASN A 105 26.11 -18.28 -6.92
CA ASN A 105 25.55 -19.41 -6.16
C ASN A 105 24.12 -19.07 -5.65
N PRO A 106 23.08 -19.79 -6.09
CA PRO A 106 21.70 -19.53 -5.70
C PRO A 106 21.43 -19.66 -4.19
N ALA A 107 22.14 -20.55 -3.48
CA ALA A 107 21.98 -20.66 -2.03
C ALA A 107 22.46 -19.40 -1.30
N ILE A 108 23.51 -18.75 -1.81
CA ILE A 108 24.01 -17.48 -1.26
C ILE A 108 23.03 -16.36 -1.61
N ARG A 109 22.45 -16.35 -2.81
CA ARG A 109 21.40 -15.41 -3.19
C ARG A 109 20.17 -15.51 -2.29
N LEU A 110 19.72 -16.74 -1.98
CA LEU A 110 18.64 -16.98 -1.02
C LEU A 110 18.96 -16.40 0.36
N ALA A 111 20.19 -16.55 0.85
CA ALA A 111 20.62 -15.91 2.09
C ALA A 111 20.53 -14.38 2.00
N GLY A 112 20.91 -13.80 0.85
CA GLY A 112 20.74 -12.37 0.56
C GLY A 112 19.28 -11.92 0.59
N VAL A 113 18.36 -12.68 -0.01
CA VAL A 113 16.90 -12.40 0.01
C VAL A 113 16.39 -12.36 1.45
N TYR A 114 16.66 -13.40 2.24
CA TYR A 114 16.20 -13.44 3.64
C TYR A 114 16.88 -12.38 4.51
N GLY A 115 18.16 -12.10 4.25
CA GLY A 115 18.93 -11.04 4.91
C GLY A 115 18.32 -9.66 4.66
N LEU A 116 18.03 -9.32 3.40
CA LEU A 116 17.38 -8.06 3.01
C LEU A 116 15.97 -7.94 3.59
N ALA A 117 15.17 -9.01 3.52
CA ALA A 117 13.81 -8.98 4.06
C ALA A 117 13.80 -8.82 5.58
N SER A 118 14.70 -9.50 6.29
CA SER A 118 14.88 -9.30 7.74
C SER A 118 15.40 -7.90 8.06
N LEU A 119 16.30 -7.36 7.26
CA LEU A 119 16.84 -6.03 7.46
C LEU A 119 15.77 -4.94 7.26
N ALA A 120 14.89 -5.11 6.28
CA ALA A 120 13.74 -4.22 6.12
C ALA A 120 12.80 -4.26 7.34
N ASP A 121 12.58 -5.44 7.93
CA ASP A 121 11.81 -5.58 9.17
C ASP A 121 12.48 -4.84 10.34
N ASP A 122 13.80 -4.94 10.47
CA ASP A 122 14.59 -4.24 11.49
C ASP A 122 14.49 -2.72 11.32
N TRP A 123 14.68 -2.21 10.09
CA TRP A 123 14.54 -0.78 9.77
C TRP A 123 13.14 -0.26 10.04
N LYS A 124 12.12 -1.03 9.67
CA LYS A 124 10.73 -0.68 9.95
C LYS A 124 10.47 -0.58 11.45
N SER A 125 10.98 -1.54 12.21
CA SER A 125 10.84 -1.56 13.67
C SER A 125 11.54 -0.38 14.33
N ALA A 126 12.62 0.13 13.72
CA ALA A 126 13.31 1.36 14.12
C ALA A 126 12.64 2.66 13.63
N GLY A 127 11.49 2.60 12.94
CA GLY A 127 10.80 3.77 12.39
C GLY A 127 11.47 4.40 11.16
N ARG A 128 12.40 3.68 10.53
CA ARG A 128 13.22 4.11 9.38
C ARG A 128 12.57 3.67 8.07
N HIS A 129 11.50 4.37 7.70
CA HIS A 129 10.67 4.00 6.55
C HIS A 129 11.40 4.10 5.20
N GLY A 130 12.31 5.06 5.02
CA GLY A 130 13.06 5.21 3.77
C GLY A 130 13.99 4.01 3.53
N GLU A 131 14.68 3.57 4.57
CA GLU A 131 15.63 2.47 4.57
C GLU A 131 14.92 1.12 4.39
N THR A 132 13.71 0.99 4.95
CA THR A 132 12.82 -0.14 4.66
C THR A 132 12.47 -0.18 3.18
N GLN A 133 12.08 0.96 2.60
CA GLN A 133 11.71 1.07 1.19
C GLN A 133 12.89 0.71 0.27
N VAL A 134 14.12 1.13 0.61
CA VAL A 134 15.33 0.76 -0.17
C VAL A 134 15.53 -0.75 -0.24
N CYS A 135 15.32 -1.47 0.87
CA CYS A 135 15.42 -2.94 0.86
C CYS A 135 14.34 -3.58 -0.02
N ILE A 136 13.10 -3.07 0.06
CA ILE A 136 11.98 -3.52 -0.79
C ILE A 136 12.26 -3.23 -2.27
N ASP A 137 12.77 -2.04 -2.58
CA ASP A 137 13.10 -1.61 -3.94
C ASP A 137 14.19 -2.51 -4.56
N LEU A 138 15.19 -2.93 -3.78
CA LEU A 138 16.22 -3.86 -4.25
C LEU A 138 15.64 -5.25 -4.55
N LEU A 139 14.75 -5.77 -3.69
CA LEU A 139 14.04 -7.03 -3.95
C LEU A 139 13.18 -6.94 -5.22
N CYS A 140 12.46 -5.83 -5.40
CA CYS A 140 11.65 -5.58 -6.61
C CYS A 140 12.52 -5.40 -7.86
N ALA A 141 13.69 -4.74 -7.73
CA ALA A 141 14.65 -4.59 -8.82
C ALA A 141 15.20 -5.95 -9.26
N TYR A 142 15.47 -6.86 -8.32
CA TYR A 142 15.88 -8.23 -8.64
C TYR A 142 14.80 -8.97 -9.41
N LEU A 143 13.53 -8.89 -8.99
CA LEU A 143 12.40 -9.48 -9.72
C LEU A 143 12.26 -8.92 -11.14
N ARG A 144 12.65 -7.67 -11.38
CA ARG A 144 12.62 -7.04 -12.71
C ARG A 144 13.85 -7.32 -13.57
N ALA A 145 14.94 -7.81 -12.98
CA ALA A 145 16.14 -8.11 -13.74
C ALA A 145 15.88 -9.22 -14.76
N GLU A 146 16.39 -9.04 -15.98
CA GLU A 146 16.26 -10.03 -17.05
C GLU A 146 16.88 -11.37 -16.63
N HIS A 147 16.22 -12.46 -16.99
CA HIS A 147 16.73 -13.80 -16.77
C HIS A 147 16.27 -14.77 -17.87
N GLU A 148 17.01 -15.86 -18.03
CA GLU A 148 16.60 -17.02 -18.83
C GLU A 148 15.41 -17.72 -18.14
N PRO A 149 14.24 -17.86 -18.78
CA PRO A 149 13.06 -18.48 -18.15
C PRO A 149 13.26 -19.95 -17.74
N SER A 150 14.23 -20.65 -18.34
CA SER A 150 14.53 -22.05 -18.04
C SER A 150 15.51 -22.26 -16.87
N ASP A 151 16.07 -21.21 -16.28
CA ASP A 151 16.99 -21.36 -15.14
C ASP A 151 16.22 -21.61 -13.83
N LEU A 152 16.09 -22.88 -13.45
CA LEU A 152 15.44 -23.30 -12.20
C LEU A 152 16.09 -22.68 -10.95
N ARG A 153 17.40 -22.38 -10.99
CA ARG A 153 18.11 -21.77 -9.85
C ARG A 153 17.66 -20.34 -9.62
N GLU A 154 17.22 -19.67 -10.69
CA GLU A 154 16.70 -18.32 -10.65
C GLU A 154 15.24 -18.31 -10.19
N HIS A 155 14.47 -19.32 -10.61
CA HIS A 155 13.10 -19.53 -10.17
C HIS A 155 13.00 -19.63 -8.63
N ASP A 156 13.84 -20.42 -7.97
CA ASP A 156 13.78 -20.59 -6.50
C ASP A 156 14.04 -19.28 -5.75
N VAL A 157 15.01 -18.48 -6.21
CA VAL A 157 15.35 -17.18 -5.58
C VAL A 157 14.19 -16.21 -5.73
N ARG A 158 13.59 -16.12 -6.92
CA ARG A 158 12.46 -15.23 -7.20
C ARG A 158 11.21 -15.64 -6.42
N THR A 159 10.93 -16.94 -6.37
CA THR A 159 9.86 -17.49 -5.53
C THR A 159 10.07 -17.15 -4.06
N ALA A 160 11.31 -17.22 -3.55
CA ALA A 160 11.61 -16.81 -2.18
C ALA A 160 11.38 -15.30 -1.95
N ILE A 161 11.69 -14.44 -2.93
CA ILE A 161 11.39 -13.01 -2.85
C ILE A 161 9.87 -12.78 -2.79
N VAL A 162 9.11 -13.41 -3.69
CA VAL A 162 7.64 -13.30 -3.73
C VAL A 162 7.02 -13.79 -2.41
N ALA A 163 7.47 -14.92 -1.88
CA ALA A 163 7.03 -15.45 -0.59
C ALA A 163 7.39 -14.51 0.59
N ALA A 164 8.59 -13.90 0.56
CA ALA A 164 9.00 -12.92 1.55
C ALA A 164 8.10 -11.67 1.51
N ILE A 165 7.73 -11.19 0.33
CA ILE A 165 6.78 -10.08 0.16
C ILE A 165 5.39 -10.50 0.65
N HIS A 166 4.85 -11.62 0.14
CA HIS A 166 3.51 -12.14 0.46
C HIS A 166 3.27 -12.26 1.96
N SER A 167 4.19 -12.91 2.69
CA SER A 167 4.10 -13.10 4.15
C SER A 167 3.94 -11.80 4.95
N ARG A 168 4.36 -10.66 4.39
CA ARG A 168 4.32 -9.34 5.04
C ARG A 168 3.15 -8.47 4.57
N LEU A 169 2.43 -8.91 3.54
CA LEU A 169 1.22 -8.27 3.03
C LEU A 169 -0.07 -8.91 3.56
N ARG A 170 -0.04 -10.18 4.00
CA ARG A 170 -1.20 -10.90 4.56
C ARG A 170 -1.84 -10.23 5.79
N SER A 171 -3.15 -10.40 5.95
CA SER A 171 -3.90 -9.99 7.16
C SER A 171 -3.75 -11.05 8.23
N GLY A 172 -2.81 -10.85 9.15
CA GLY A 172 -2.65 -11.72 10.30
C GLY A 172 -1.55 -11.20 11.21
N ASP A 173 -1.67 -11.51 12.49
CA ASP A 173 -0.60 -11.28 13.46
C ASP A 173 0.49 -12.33 13.25
N SER A 174 1.36 -12.10 12.28
CA SER A 174 2.52 -12.95 12.02
C SER A 174 3.67 -12.69 13.01
N GLY A 175 3.48 -11.76 13.97
CA GLY A 175 4.54 -11.23 14.82
C GLY A 175 5.60 -10.42 14.05
N ARG A 176 5.41 -10.19 12.74
CA ARG A 176 6.35 -9.45 11.87
C ARG A 176 5.83 -8.06 11.51
N PRO A 177 6.74 -7.10 11.27
CA PRO A 177 6.37 -5.78 10.77
C PRO A 177 5.65 -5.87 9.41
N SER A 178 4.39 -5.46 9.35
CA SER A 178 3.63 -5.41 8.08
C SER A 178 4.23 -4.46 7.04
N TRP A 179 4.28 -4.86 5.77
CA TRP A 179 4.77 -4.03 4.66
C TRP A 179 3.67 -3.35 3.83
N ARG A 180 2.43 -3.38 4.31
CA ARG A 180 1.24 -2.90 3.57
C ARG A 180 1.24 -1.42 3.16
N ARG A 181 2.11 -0.59 3.75
CA ARG A 181 2.19 0.86 3.46
C ARG A 181 3.33 1.23 2.51
N TYR A 182 4.12 0.25 2.09
CA TYR A 182 5.27 0.46 1.21
C TYR A 182 4.87 0.21 -0.24
N ARG A 183 5.62 0.83 -1.15
CA ARG A 183 5.38 0.68 -2.58
C ARG A 183 6.14 -0.53 -3.11
N PHE A 184 5.53 -1.25 -4.05
CA PHE A 184 6.18 -2.35 -4.76
C PHE A 184 6.06 -2.09 -6.25
N ASP A 185 7.20 -1.91 -6.91
CA ASP A 185 7.24 -1.75 -8.35
C ASP A 185 7.65 -3.07 -8.99
N LEU A 186 6.66 -3.82 -9.43
CA LEU A 186 6.83 -5.13 -10.05
C LEU A 186 6.55 -5.07 -11.55
N THR A 187 6.59 -3.89 -12.17
CA THR A 187 6.31 -3.69 -13.59
C THR A 187 7.04 -4.72 -14.46
N ALA A 188 6.29 -5.36 -15.37
CA ALA A 188 6.78 -6.35 -16.33
C ALA A 188 7.51 -7.57 -15.73
N THR A 189 7.25 -7.93 -14.47
CA THR A 189 7.80 -9.14 -13.85
C THR A 189 7.05 -10.41 -14.26
N ASP A 190 7.74 -11.55 -14.27
CA ASP A 190 7.13 -12.88 -14.40
C ASP A 190 6.91 -13.47 -12.99
N MET A 191 5.64 -13.61 -12.62
CA MET A 191 5.17 -14.11 -11.33
C MET A 191 4.12 -15.22 -11.50
N LYS A 192 4.26 -16.02 -12.56
CA LYS A 192 3.37 -17.16 -12.83
C LYS A 192 3.28 -18.10 -11.65
N GLY A 193 2.06 -18.50 -11.29
CA GLY A 193 1.80 -19.41 -10.17
C GLY A 193 2.13 -18.85 -8.79
N ALA A 194 2.39 -17.53 -8.66
CA ALA A 194 2.66 -16.91 -7.37
C ALA A 194 1.46 -17.06 -6.42
N ASP A 195 1.73 -17.35 -5.15
CA ASP A 195 0.74 -17.24 -4.08
C ASP A 195 0.75 -15.81 -3.51
N LEU A 196 -0.33 -15.11 -3.73
CA LEU A 196 -0.68 -13.78 -3.22
C LEU A 196 -2.05 -13.80 -2.51
N SER A 197 -2.51 -14.97 -2.09
CA SER A 197 -3.79 -15.14 -1.40
C SER A 197 -3.81 -14.35 -0.08
N ASP A 198 -4.96 -13.76 0.26
CA ASP A 198 -5.18 -12.93 1.45
C ASP A 198 -4.23 -11.71 1.59
N ALA A 199 -3.51 -11.34 0.54
CA ALA A 199 -2.53 -10.26 0.56
C ALA A 199 -3.18 -8.89 0.33
N TYR A 200 -2.62 -7.86 0.95
CA TYR A 200 -3.01 -6.47 0.70
C TYR A 200 -2.06 -5.85 -0.34
N LEU A 201 -2.55 -5.71 -1.58
CA LEU A 201 -1.81 -5.37 -2.79
C LEU A 201 -2.06 -3.92 -3.27
N VAL A 202 -2.72 -3.09 -2.47
CA VAL A 202 -3.18 -1.73 -2.85
C VAL A 202 -2.04 -0.81 -3.33
N HIS A 203 -0.83 -0.97 -2.82
CA HIS A 203 0.32 -0.11 -3.15
C HIS A 203 1.31 -0.73 -4.14
N MET A 204 0.83 -1.64 -4.99
CA MET A 204 1.65 -2.33 -5.99
C MET A 204 1.44 -1.76 -7.39
N THR A 205 2.53 -1.58 -8.13
CA THR A 205 2.50 -1.31 -9.57
C THR A 205 2.68 -2.64 -10.29
N LEU A 206 1.63 -3.08 -11.00
CA LEU A 206 1.54 -4.40 -11.61
C LEU A 206 1.32 -4.32 -13.12
N MET A 207 1.73 -3.21 -13.73
CA MET A 207 1.63 -3.00 -15.18
C MET A 207 2.41 -4.06 -15.94
N GLY A 208 1.73 -4.75 -16.87
CA GLY A 208 2.33 -5.78 -17.72
C GLY A 208 2.89 -7.00 -16.97
N VAL A 209 2.53 -7.21 -15.70
CA VAL A 209 3.00 -8.37 -14.92
C VAL A 209 2.32 -9.64 -15.38
N SER A 210 3.07 -10.74 -15.44
CA SER A 210 2.49 -12.07 -15.67
C SER A 210 2.17 -12.74 -14.34
N LEU A 211 0.89 -12.87 -14.05
CA LEU A 211 0.29 -13.58 -12.91
C LEU A 211 -0.52 -14.79 -13.39
N VAL A 212 -0.13 -15.40 -14.52
CA VAL A 212 -0.83 -16.56 -15.08
C VAL A 212 -0.83 -17.70 -14.05
N ARG A 213 -2.01 -18.24 -13.75
CA ARG A 213 -2.25 -19.27 -12.73
C ARG A 213 -1.85 -18.86 -11.30
N ALA A 214 -1.67 -17.57 -11.01
CA ALA A 214 -1.39 -17.10 -9.66
C ALA A 214 -2.61 -17.26 -8.76
N ASP A 215 -2.38 -17.42 -7.45
CA ASP A 215 -3.43 -17.40 -6.44
C ASP A 215 -3.53 -16.01 -5.80
N LEU A 216 -4.62 -15.30 -6.08
CA LEU A 216 -4.98 -14.01 -5.53
C LEU A 216 -6.29 -14.11 -4.72
N ALA A 217 -6.69 -15.30 -4.26
CA ALA A 217 -7.93 -15.48 -3.53
C ALA A 217 -8.00 -14.57 -2.29
N ARG A 218 -9.11 -13.86 -2.13
CA ARG A 218 -9.40 -12.92 -1.03
C ARG A 218 -8.36 -11.81 -0.85
N SER A 219 -7.53 -11.57 -1.86
CA SER A 219 -6.58 -10.46 -1.82
C SER A 219 -7.32 -9.13 -1.91
N VAL A 220 -6.69 -8.08 -1.38
CA VAL A 220 -7.22 -6.71 -1.36
C VAL A 220 -6.39 -5.86 -2.30
N LEU A 221 -6.92 -5.59 -3.48
CA LEU A 221 -6.29 -4.79 -4.52
C LEU A 221 -6.94 -3.41 -4.56
N GLY A 222 -8.26 -3.35 -4.50
CA GLY A 222 -9.04 -2.13 -4.54
C GLY A 222 -8.96 -1.32 -3.25
N VAL A 223 -9.35 -0.05 -3.37
CA VAL A 223 -9.70 0.78 -2.21
C VAL A 223 -11.17 0.53 -1.87
N ASP A 224 -11.55 0.72 -0.60
CA ASP A 224 -12.96 0.68 -0.17
C ASP A 224 -13.70 1.85 -0.86
N VAL A 225 -14.17 1.60 -2.07
CA VAL A 225 -15.12 2.44 -2.78
C VAL A 225 -16.44 2.23 -2.07
N ARG A 226 -16.60 2.90 -0.93
CA ARG A 226 -17.91 2.94 -0.28
C ARG A 226 -18.86 3.54 -1.29
N LEU A 227 -19.80 2.69 -1.73
CA LEU A 227 -21.05 3.11 -2.32
C LEU A 227 -21.68 4.07 -1.32
N SER A 228 -21.38 5.36 -1.43
CA SER A 228 -22.41 6.29 -1.06
C SER A 228 -23.50 6.05 -2.08
N ASP A 229 -24.73 5.84 -1.62
CA ASP A 229 -25.94 5.74 -2.45
C ASP A 229 -26.03 6.88 -3.48
N SER A 230 -25.25 7.95 -3.27
CA SER A 230 -25.03 9.04 -4.21
C SER A 230 -24.49 8.62 -5.58
N PHE A 231 -23.66 7.59 -5.76
CA PHE A 231 -23.20 7.22 -7.11
C PHE A 231 -24.30 6.54 -7.92
N GLY A 232 -25.01 5.57 -7.33
CA GLY A 232 -26.16 4.92 -7.96
C GLY A 232 -27.29 5.91 -8.26
N GLU A 233 -27.57 6.84 -7.34
CA GLU A 233 -28.53 7.93 -7.57
C GLU A 233 -28.02 8.96 -8.58
N GLN A 234 -26.73 9.35 -8.59
CA GLN A 234 -26.16 10.23 -9.62
C GLN A 234 -26.18 9.59 -11.01
N LEU A 235 -25.93 8.29 -11.10
CA LEU A 235 -26.05 7.53 -12.35
C LEU A 235 -27.50 7.46 -12.79
N LYS A 236 -28.41 7.11 -11.90
CA LYS A 236 -29.86 7.07 -12.16
C LYS A 236 -30.39 8.44 -12.60
N ASP A 237 -29.98 9.51 -11.94
CA ASP A 237 -30.33 10.90 -12.29
C ASP A 237 -29.74 11.27 -13.65
N SER A 238 -28.45 10.98 -13.89
CA SER A 238 -27.80 11.19 -15.18
C SER A 238 -28.52 10.45 -16.31
N MET A 239 -28.90 9.18 -16.07
CA MET A 239 -29.57 8.30 -17.02
C MET A 239 -31.06 8.65 -17.23
N SER A 240 -31.72 9.26 -16.24
CA SER A 240 -33.06 9.81 -16.41
C SER A 240 -33.08 11.10 -17.24
N SER A 241 -31.96 11.83 -17.29
CA SER A 241 -31.91 13.18 -17.85
C SER A 241 -31.63 13.23 -19.36
N LYS A 242 -30.88 12.29 -19.96
CA LYS A 242 -30.58 12.21 -21.41
C LYS A 242 -30.16 10.80 -21.84
N ASN A 243 -30.48 10.44 -23.09
CA ASN A 243 -30.01 9.25 -23.85
C ASN A 243 -28.47 9.25 -24.11
N ALA A 244 -27.66 9.67 -23.15
CA ALA A 244 -26.20 9.63 -23.25
C ALA A 244 -25.67 8.55 -22.28
N PRO A 245 -24.67 7.75 -22.69
CA PRO A 245 -24.00 6.86 -21.76
C PRO A 245 -23.53 7.68 -20.54
N PRO A 246 -23.69 7.18 -19.31
CA PRO A 246 -23.17 7.85 -18.13
C PRO A 246 -21.68 8.12 -18.35
N ARG A 247 -21.23 9.36 -18.11
CA ARG A 247 -19.81 9.69 -18.24
C ARG A 247 -19.04 8.76 -17.30
N PRO A 248 -17.96 8.09 -17.77
CA PRO A 248 -17.12 7.31 -16.89
C PRO A 248 -16.67 8.20 -15.71
N PRO A 249 -16.46 7.62 -14.51
CA PRO A 249 -15.92 8.37 -13.38
C PRO A 249 -14.70 9.17 -13.85
N ARG A 250 -14.68 10.46 -13.54
CA ARG A 250 -13.64 11.38 -14.03
C ARG A 250 -12.26 10.79 -13.68
N LYS A 251 -11.38 10.63 -14.68
CA LYS A 251 -9.99 10.13 -14.53
C LYS A 251 -9.19 10.94 -13.47
N ASP A 252 -9.65 12.14 -13.19
CA ASP A 252 -9.14 13.13 -12.24
C ASP A 252 -9.61 12.89 -10.79
N THR A 253 -10.51 11.92 -10.54
CA THR A 253 -10.91 11.50 -9.19
C THR A 253 -9.94 10.43 -8.69
N VAL A 254 -8.74 10.89 -8.30
CA VAL A 254 -7.72 10.17 -7.51
C VAL A 254 -7.79 8.63 -7.62
N TYR A 255 -7.15 8.06 -8.65
CA TYR A 255 -6.86 6.63 -8.69
C TYR A 255 -5.95 6.27 -7.50
N LEU A 256 -6.56 5.84 -6.40
CA LEU A 256 -5.87 5.35 -5.20
C LEU A 256 -5.65 3.82 -5.26
N GLY A 257 -6.15 3.17 -6.31
CA GLY A 257 -5.98 1.74 -6.55
C GLY A 257 -4.71 1.41 -7.34
N PRO A 258 -4.21 0.17 -7.21
CA PRO A 258 -3.09 -0.37 -7.99
C PRO A 258 -3.40 -0.36 -9.49
N MET A 259 -2.38 -0.05 -10.29
CA MET A 259 -2.47 0.00 -11.74
C MET A 259 -2.17 -1.40 -12.31
N PHE A 260 -3.23 -2.07 -12.78
CA PHE A 260 -3.19 -3.41 -13.39
C PHE A 260 -3.33 -3.36 -14.92
N GLU A 261 -2.99 -2.21 -15.51
CA GLU A 261 -3.06 -2.05 -16.95
C GLU A 261 -2.21 -3.11 -17.67
N GLY A 262 -2.85 -3.88 -18.55
CA GLY A 262 -2.19 -4.92 -19.35
C GLY A 262 -1.63 -6.10 -18.56
N VAL A 263 -2.05 -6.31 -17.31
CA VAL A 263 -1.63 -7.49 -16.51
C VAL A 263 -2.15 -8.78 -17.15
N ASP A 264 -1.36 -9.86 -17.09
CA ASP A 264 -1.77 -11.20 -17.51
C ASP A 264 -2.16 -12.06 -16.30
N LEU A 265 -3.46 -12.16 -16.05
CA LEU A 265 -4.12 -12.95 -15.00
C LEU A 265 -4.81 -14.19 -15.58
N THR A 266 -4.37 -14.69 -16.74
CA THR A 266 -4.94 -15.90 -17.36
C THR A 266 -4.91 -17.07 -16.36
N GLU A 267 -6.04 -17.78 -16.21
CA GLU A 267 -6.22 -18.89 -15.26
C GLU A 267 -5.94 -18.53 -13.78
N ALA A 268 -5.86 -17.25 -13.42
CA ALA A 268 -5.60 -16.86 -12.04
C ALA A 268 -6.79 -17.16 -11.12
N ASN A 269 -6.51 -17.61 -9.89
CA ASN A 269 -7.53 -17.74 -8.86
C ASN A 269 -7.72 -16.39 -8.16
N MET A 270 -8.84 -15.72 -8.39
CA MET A 270 -9.18 -14.43 -7.78
C MET A 270 -10.47 -14.55 -6.94
N TRP A 271 -10.75 -15.74 -6.41
CA TRP A 271 -11.96 -16.00 -5.63
C TRP A 271 -12.10 -15.03 -4.46
N GLY A 272 -13.20 -14.29 -4.40
CA GLY A 272 -13.48 -13.31 -3.36
C GLY A 272 -12.50 -12.13 -3.29
N ALA A 273 -11.72 -11.87 -4.34
CA ALA A 273 -10.80 -10.75 -4.38
C ALA A 273 -11.54 -9.40 -4.34
N GLN A 274 -10.96 -8.42 -3.66
CA GLN A 274 -11.48 -7.05 -3.61
C GLN A 274 -10.76 -6.20 -4.65
N LEU A 275 -11.46 -5.90 -5.74
CA LEU A 275 -11.00 -5.18 -6.94
C LEU A 275 -11.77 -3.86 -7.15
N SER A 276 -12.48 -3.38 -6.13
CA SER A 276 -13.33 -2.19 -6.25
C SER A 276 -12.50 -0.96 -6.65
N GLY A 277 -12.92 -0.30 -7.72
CA GLY A 277 -12.21 0.86 -8.29
C GLY A 277 -10.85 0.56 -8.94
N CYS A 278 -10.47 -0.71 -9.12
CA CYS A 278 -9.21 -1.06 -9.79
C CYS A 278 -9.25 -0.71 -11.29
N VAL A 279 -8.08 -0.37 -11.84
CA VAL A 279 -7.86 -0.20 -13.28
C VAL A 279 -7.34 -1.51 -13.85
N LEU A 280 -8.23 -2.28 -14.47
CA LEU A 280 -7.99 -3.57 -15.13
C LEU A 280 -8.07 -3.43 -16.67
N SER A 281 -7.84 -2.23 -17.17
CA SER A 281 -7.82 -1.97 -18.60
C SER A 281 -6.79 -2.82 -19.31
N HIS A 282 -7.15 -3.36 -20.47
CA HIS A 282 -6.30 -4.27 -21.25
C HIS A 282 -5.85 -5.55 -20.51
N ALA A 283 -6.37 -5.84 -19.32
CA ALA A 283 -5.98 -7.02 -18.56
C ALA A 283 -6.44 -8.32 -19.26
N ARG A 284 -5.63 -9.37 -19.20
CA ARG A 284 -6.00 -10.72 -19.65
C ARG A 284 -6.45 -11.52 -18.44
N LEU A 285 -7.71 -11.92 -18.42
CA LEU A 285 -8.38 -12.65 -17.35
C LEU A 285 -9.05 -13.92 -17.91
N ARG A 286 -8.55 -14.44 -19.04
CA ARG A 286 -9.11 -15.63 -19.69
C ARG A 286 -9.09 -16.80 -18.71
N GLU A 287 -10.21 -17.49 -18.58
CA GLU A 287 -10.36 -18.63 -17.67
C GLU A 287 -10.03 -18.31 -16.19
N ALA A 288 -9.95 -17.04 -15.81
CA ALA A 288 -9.71 -16.64 -14.42
C ALA A 288 -10.94 -16.91 -13.54
N ASP A 289 -10.70 -17.20 -12.26
CA ASP A 289 -11.74 -17.42 -11.28
C ASP A 289 -12.01 -16.17 -10.45
N LEU A 290 -13.02 -15.39 -10.84
CA LEU A 290 -13.49 -14.18 -10.17
C LEU A 290 -14.77 -14.43 -9.35
N THR A 291 -15.01 -15.67 -8.93
CA THR A 291 -16.22 -16.01 -8.17
C THR A 291 -16.26 -15.22 -6.87
N ASP A 292 -17.41 -14.63 -6.54
CA ASP A 292 -17.60 -13.74 -5.39
C ASP A 292 -16.68 -12.49 -5.36
N ALA A 293 -15.95 -12.17 -6.43
CA ALA A 293 -15.08 -10.99 -6.46
C ALA A 293 -15.88 -9.68 -6.44
N ASP A 294 -15.34 -8.65 -5.79
CA ASP A 294 -15.90 -7.30 -5.80
C ASP A 294 -15.16 -6.43 -6.80
N MET A 295 -15.76 -6.19 -7.95
CA MET A 295 -15.26 -5.35 -9.04
C MET A 295 -16.11 -4.08 -9.20
N THR A 296 -16.73 -3.61 -8.11
CA THR A 296 -17.55 -2.39 -8.09
C THR A 296 -16.74 -1.21 -8.63
N GLN A 297 -17.26 -0.52 -9.64
CA GLN A 297 -16.59 0.58 -10.34
C GLN A 297 -15.20 0.23 -10.92
N ALA A 298 -14.88 -1.04 -11.15
CA ALA A 298 -13.65 -1.40 -11.83
C ALA A 298 -13.68 -0.91 -13.28
N ASP A 299 -12.52 -0.47 -13.78
CA ASP A 299 -12.33 -0.16 -15.18
C ASP A 299 -11.82 -1.40 -15.91
N LEU A 300 -12.66 -1.96 -16.77
CA LEU A 300 -12.45 -3.18 -17.55
C LEU A 300 -12.41 -2.88 -19.06
N HIS A 301 -12.19 -1.63 -19.48
CA HIS A 301 -12.17 -1.32 -20.90
C HIS A 301 -11.13 -2.21 -21.62
N THR A 302 -11.60 -2.91 -22.65
CA THR A 302 -10.80 -3.84 -23.48
C THR A 302 -10.18 -5.04 -22.74
N ALA A 303 -10.61 -5.32 -21.51
CA ALA A 303 -10.18 -6.51 -20.78
C ALA A 303 -10.66 -7.80 -21.47
N GLU A 304 -9.87 -8.87 -21.37
CA GLU A 304 -10.20 -10.18 -21.94
C GLU A 304 -10.60 -11.17 -20.85
N LEU A 305 -11.90 -11.38 -20.65
CA LEU A 305 -12.50 -12.28 -19.66
C LEU A 305 -13.16 -13.51 -20.31
N SER A 306 -12.74 -13.89 -21.53
CA SER A 306 -13.28 -15.06 -22.23
C SER A 306 -13.18 -16.31 -21.35
N ASN A 307 -14.28 -17.06 -21.23
CA ASN A 307 -14.43 -18.24 -20.36
C ASN A 307 -14.12 -18.03 -18.86
N ALA A 308 -14.04 -16.78 -18.38
CA ALA A 308 -13.81 -16.50 -16.96
C ALA A 308 -15.02 -16.87 -16.10
N ARG A 309 -14.79 -17.19 -14.82
CA ARG A 309 -15.82 -17.54 -13.85
C ARG A 309 -16.10 -16.36 -12.93
N LEU A 310 -17.17 -15.60 -13.20
CA LEU A 310 -17.63 -14.43 -12.43
C LEU A 310 -18.92 -14.72 -11.64
N VAL A 311 -19.10 -15.95 -11.16
CA VAL A 311 -20.31 -16.36 -10.43
C VAL A 311 -20.46 -15.50 -9.17
N ARG A 312 -21.62 -14.84 -9.00
CA ARG A 312 -21.92 -13.89 -7.91
C ARG A 312 -20.93 -12.72 -7.79
N ALA A 313 -20.16 -12.42 -8.83
CA ALA A 313 -19.28 -11.26 -8.83
C ALA A 313 -20.10 -9.95 -8.79
N LYS A 314 -19.56 -8.92 -8.15
CA LYS A 314 -20.15 -7.58 -8.13
C LYS A 314 -19.45 -6.69 -9.14
N LEU A 315 -20.17 -6.26 -10.16
CA LEU A 315 -19.72 -5.38 -11.25
C LEU A 315 -20.51 -4.08 -11.26
N VAL A 316 -21.03 -3.66 -10.09
CA VAL A 316 -21.88 -2.48 -9.96
C VAL A 316 -21.13 -1.24 -10.45
N GLY A 317 -21.67 -0.58 -11.48
CA GLY A 317 -21.03 0.60 -12.06
C GLY A 317 -19.68 0.37 -12.74
N ALA A 318 -19.29 -0.88 -13.01
CA ALA A 318 -18.07 -1.19 -13.75
C ALA A 318 -18.14 -0.64 -15.18
N VAL A 319 -16.99 -0.25 -15.73
CA VAL A 319 -16.88 0.34 -17.07
C VAL A 319 -16.16 -0.62 -18.00
N MET A 320 -16.77 -1.01 -19.12
CA MET A 320 -16.26 -2.04 -20.03
C MET A 320 -16.00 -1.52 -21.46
N CYS A 321 -16.39 -0.27 -21.74
CA CYS A 321 -16.20 0.38 -23.04
C CYS A 321 -15.38 1.67 -22.92
N ALA A 322 -14.60 1.98 -23.96
CA ALA A 322 -13.94 3.27 -24.13
C ALA A 322 -14.67 4.13 -25.18
N ASP A 323 -14.61 5.45 -25.02
CA ASP A 323 -15.36 6.42 -25.85
C ASP A 323 -14.94 6.49 -27.33
N SER A 324 -13.85 5.82 -27.75
CA SER A 324 -13.23 6.11 -29.06
C SER A 324 -12.55 4.96 -29.81
N ASP A 325 -12.29 3.81 -29.19
CA ASP A 325 -11.67 2.68 -29.86
C ASP A 325 -12.70 1.58 -30.08
N ARG A 326 -12.74 1.00 -31.28
CA ARG A 326 -13.57 -0.19 -31.61
C ARG A 326 -13.15 -1.46 -30.85
N SER A 327 -12.42 -1.28 -29.75
CA SER A 327 -11.95 -2.31 -28.85
C SER A 327 -12.89 -2.35 -27.66
N TYR A 328 -13.40 -3.52 -27.35
CA TYR A 328 -14.40 -3.75 -26.32
C TYR A 328 -13.97 -4.88 -25.41
N ALA A 329 -14.51 -4.93 -24.19
CA ALA A 329 -14.27 -6.04 -23.28
C ALA A 329 -14.84 -7.35 -23.84
N LYS A 330 -14.13 -8.46 -23.64
CA LYS A 330 -14.52 -9.79 -24.12
C LYS A 330 -14.94 -10.65 -22.94
N PHE A 331 -16.16 -11.13 -22.96
CA PHE A 331 -16.79 -12.02 -21.99
C PHE A 331 -17.36 -13.26 -22.69
N ASP A 332 -16.91 -13.59 -23.90
CA ASP A 332 -17.40 -14.74 -24.65
C ASP A 332 -17.21 -16.03 -23.84
N GLY A 333 -18.30 -16.79 -23.68
CA GLY A 333 -18.33 -18.00 -22.86
C GLY A 333 -18.15 -17.81 -21.35
N ALA A 334 -18.08 -16.56 -20.85
CA ALA A 334 -17.90 -16.30 -19.42
C ALA A 334 -19.12 -16.73 -18.60
N ASN A 335 -18.90 -17.15 -17.35
CA ASN A 335 -19.97 -17.50 -16.43
C ASN A 335 -20.22 -16.37 -15.42
N LEU A 336 -21.24 -15.57 -15.66
CA LEU A 336 -21.74 -14.48 -14.81
C LEU A 336 -23.02 -14.87 -14.04
N THR A 337 -23.23 -16.16 -13.75
CA THR A 337 -24.42 -16.60 -13.00
C THR A 337 -24.55 -15.82 -11.70
N LYS A 338 -25.72 -15.19 -11.47
CA LYS A 338 -26.02 -14.36 -10.28
C LYS A 338 -25.11 -13.15 -10.09
N ALA A 339 -24.41 -12.69 -11.13
CA ALA A 339 -23.60 -11.48 -11.04
C ALA A 339 -24.48 -10.22 -10.86
N ASP A 340 -23.96 -9.23 -10.14
CA ASP A 340 -24.59 -7.92 -9.98
C ASP A 340 -23.96 -6.92 -10.96
N LEU A 341 -24.65 -6.61 -12.04
CA LEU A 341 -24.24 -5.71 -13.12
C LEU A 341 -25.01 -4.38 -13.10
N LYS A 342 -25.69 -4.04 -11.99
CA LYS A 342 -26.47 -2.79 -11.92
C LYS A 342 -25.59 -1.60 -12.26
N TYR A 343 -26.13 -0.68 -13.04
CA TYR A 343 -25.46 0.57 -13.43
C TYR A 343 -24.16 0.37 -14.23
N ALA A 344 -23.81 -0.85 -14.65
CA ALA A 344 -22.60 -1.10 -15.43
C ALA A 344 -22.67 -0.41 -16.81
N VAL A 345 -21.52 0.09 -17.27
CA VAL A 345 -21.36 0.71 -18.59
C VAL A 345 -20.70 -0.30 -19.50
N ILE A 346 -21.53 -1.13 -20.14
CA ILE A 346 -21.08 -2.28 -20.92
C ILE A 346 -20.69 -1.87 -22.35
N GLY A 347 -21.55 -1.10 -23.03
CA GLY A 347 -21.31 -0.68 -24.42
C GLY A 347 -21.17 -1.87 -25.39
N PRO A 348 -20.32 -1.79 -26.44
CA PRO A 348 -20.19 -2.81 -27.49
C PRO A 348 -19.42 -4.08 -27.05
N ALA A 349 -19.49 -4.47 -25.78
CA ALA A 349 -18.82 -5.66 -25.27
C ALA A 349 -19.40 -6.96 -25.83
N ASN A 350 -18.54 -7.98 -25.92
CA ASN A 350 -18.91 -9.30 -26.42
C ASN A 350 -19.22 -10.24 -25.25
N PHE A 351 -20.48 -10.63 -25.11
CA PHE A 351 -21.00 -11.62 -24.17
C PHE A 351 -21.54 -12.86 -24.89
N SER A 352 -21.11 -13.12 -26.13
CA SER A 352 -21.61 -14.26 -26.90
C SER A 352 -21.37 -15.59 -26.18
N GLY A 353 -22.41 -16.40 -26.06
CA GLY A 353 -22.38 -17.67 -25.33
C GLY A 353 -22.16 -17.55 -23.81
N ALA A 354 -22.15 -16.34 -23.23
CA ALA A 354 -21.97 -16.15 -21.80
C ALA A 354 -23.20 -16.65 -21.01
N ASN A 355 -22.99 -17.12 -19.79
CA ASN A 355 -24.06 -17.47 -18.87
C ASN A 355 -24.33 -16.29 -17.92
N LEU A 356 -25.45 -15.58 -18.11
CA LEU A 356 -25.95 -14.51 -17.26
C LEU A 356 -27.22 -14.94 -16.49
N SER A 357 -27.41 -16.24 -16.26
CA SER A 357 -28.58 -16.72 -15.52
C SER A 357 -28.65 -16.11 -14.12
N ASP A 358 -29.86 -15.69 -13.72
CA ASP A 358 -30.14 -14.97 -12.48
C ASP A 358 -29.33 -13.66 -12.27
N ALA A 359 -28.68 -13.10 -13.31
CA ALA A 359 -27.91 -11.87 -13.17
C ALA A 359 -28.81 -10.63 -13.04
N ASP A 360 -28.34 -9.63 -12.29
CA ASP A 360 -29.04 -8.35 -12.12
C ASP A 360 -28.42 -7.29 -13.03
N LEU A 361 -29.05 -7.01 -14.18
CA LEU A 361 -28.61 -6.00 -15.15
C LEU A 361 -29.40 -4.69 -15.04
N ARG A 362 -30.17 -4.47 -13.97
CA ARG A 362 -31.04 -3.29 -13.89
C ARG A 362 -30.24 -1.99 -14.05
N TYR A 363 -30.75 -1.10 -14.88
CA TYR A 363 -30.10 0.19 -15.20
C TYR A 363 -28.72 0.08 -15.86
N ALA A 364 -28.30 -1.09 -16.35
CA ALA A 364 -27.05 -1.22 -17.10
C ALA A 364 -27.17 -0.59 -18.51
N TYR A 365 -26.08 0.02 -18.97
CA TYR A 365 -25.96 0.54 -20.34
C TYR A 365 -25.30 -0.50 -21.23
N ILE A 366 -26.11 -1.25 -21.98
CA ILE A 366 -25.66 -2.38 -22.78
C ILE A 366 -25.76 -2.14 -24.29
N GLY A 367 -25.90 -0.88 -24.72
CA GLY A 367 -26.06 -0.53 -26.13
C GLY A 367 -24.93 -1.09 -27.01
N ALA A 368 -25.32 -1.74 -28.11
CA ALA A 368 -24.43 -2.43 -29.05
C ALA A 368 -23.69 -3.67 -28.51
N ALA A 369 -24.01 -4.15 -27.31
CA ALA A 369 -23.45 -5.41 -26.80
C ALA A 369 -23.89 -6.61 -27.65
N ASP A 370 -23.01 -7.60 -27.76
CA ASP A 370 -23.32 -8.89 -28.36
C ASP A 370 -23.66 -9.92 -27.28
N LEU A 371 -24.94 -10.26 -27.14
CA LEU A 371 -25.44 -11.31 -26.25
C LEU A 371 -25.85 -12.57 -27.03
N SER A 372 -25.38 -12.74 -28.27
CA SER A 372 -25.79 -13.89 -29.08
C SER A 372 -25.47 -15.22 -28.39
N ALA A 373 -26.43 -16.15 -28.37
CA ALA A 373 -26.34 -17.44 -27.67
C ALA A 373 -26.12 -17.38 -26.15
N ALA A 374 -26.25 -16.20 -25.51
CA ALA A 374 -26.14 -16.08 -24.07
C ALA A 374 -27.33 -16.69 -23.33
N ASP A 375 -27.11 -17.13 -22.09
CA ASP A 375 -28.17 -17.59 -21.19
C ASP A 375 -28.62 -16.46 -20.28
N LEU A 376 -29.86 -15.99 -20.44
CA LEU A 376 -30.51 -14.93 -19.66
C LEU A 376 -31.65 -15.46 -18.78
N SER A 377 -31.71 -16.77 -18.54
CA SER A 377 -32.75 -17.40 -17.70
C SER A 377 -32.76 -16.77 -16.30
N GLY A 378 -33.90 -16.29 -15.81
CA GLY A 378 -34.02 -15.61 -14.51
C GLY A 378 -33.35 -14.22 -14.40
N ALA A 379 -32.70 -13.72 -15.45
CA ALA A 379 -32.01 -12.43 -15.40
C ALA A 379 -32.99 -11.24 -15.27
N ASP A 380 -32.59 -10.18 -14.57
CA ASP A 380 -33.37 -8.95 -14.41
C ASP A 380 -32.81 -7.81 -15.28
N LEU A 381 -33.44 -7.58 -16.44
CA LEU A 381 -33.10 -6.56 -17.43
C LEU A 381 -34.01 -5.32 -17.32
N ARG A 382 -34.78 -5.16 -16.24
CA ARG A 382 -35.67 -3.99 -16.13
C ARG A 382 -34.85 -2.70 -16.13
N HIS A 383 -35.37 -1.68 -16.82
CA HIS A 383 -34.72 -0.38 -16.96
C HIS A 383 -33.42 -0.39 -17.79
N THR A 384 -33.16 -1.42 -18.60
CA THR A 384 -32.10 -1.38 -19.63
C THR A 384 -32.68 -1.00 -20.99
N ASP A 385 -31.85 -0.40 -21.85
CA ASP A 385 -32.16 -0.20 -23.27
C ASP A 385 -31.60 -1.36 -24.09
N LEU A 386 -32.48 -2.10 -24.78
CA LEU A 386 -32.12 -3.23 -25.63
C LEU A 386 -32.11 -2.90 -27.13
N GLY A 387 -32.38 -1.66 -27.53
CA GLY A 387 -32.66 -1.30 -28.93
C GLY A 387 -31.54 -1.60 -29.94
N ALA A 388 -30.29 -1.70 -29.49
CA ALA A 388 -29.12 -1.99 -30.33
C ALA A 388 -28.37 -3.27 -29.92
N VAL A 389 -28.96 -4.10 -29.06
CA VAL A 389 -28.31 -5.30 -28.51
C VAL A 389 -28.53 -6.48 -29.45
N GLN A 390 -27.49 -7.30 -29.69
CA GLN A 390 -27.65 -8.54 -30.45
C GLN A 390 -28.14 -9.64 -29.52
N LEU A 391 -29.35 -10.15 -29.76
CA LEU A 391 -30.02 -11.16 -28.93
C LEU A 391 -30.28 -12.48 -29.69
N THR A 392 -29.50 -12.76 -30.73
CA THR A 392 -29.74 -13.94 -31.58
C THR A 392 -29.46 -15.23 -30.80
N GLY A 393 -30.45 -16.13 -30.72
CA GLY A 393 -30.28 -17.46 -30.13
C GLY A 393 -30.08 -17.48 -28.61
N ILE A 394 -30.46 -16.40 -27.91
CA ILE A 394 -30.42 -16.37 -26.45
C ILE A 394 -31.33 -17.44 -25.83
N LYS A 395 -30.99 -17.86 -24.61
CA LYS A 395 -31.90 -18.62 -23.74
C LYS A 395 -32.55 -17.67 -22.75
N HIS A 396 -33.83 -17.86 -22.49
CA HIS A 396 -34.59 -17.13 -21.48
C HIS A 396 -35.72 -18.03 -20.97
N ASP A 397 -36.26 -17.70 -19.79
CA ASP A 397 -37.37 -18.43 -19.19
C ASP A 397 -38.45 -17.45 -18.66
N ASP A 398 -39.48 -17.99 -18.01
CA ASP A 398 -40.56 -17.20 -17.43
C ASP A 398 -40.11 -16.33 -16.25
N ALA A 399 -38.93 -16.61 -15.68
CA ALA A 399 -38.35 -15.81 -14.61
C ALA A 399 -37.54 -14.62 -15.15
N THR A 400 -37.12 -14.64 -16.41
CA THR A 400 -36.43 -13.51 -17.07
C THR A 400 -37.33 -12.28 -17.09
N ARG A 401 -36.81 -11.15 -16.61
CA ARG A 401 -37.56 -9.89 -16.47
C ARG A 401 -37.09 -8.85 -17.46
N TRP A 402 -37.94 -8.52 -18.43
CA TRP A 402 -37.62 -7.65 -19.55
C TRP A 402 -37.88 -6.16 -19.26
N PRO A 403 -37.26 -5.23 -20.03
CA PRO A 403 -37.62 -3.82 -20.01
C PRO A 403 -39.08 -3.59 -20.40
N THR A 404 -39.69 -2.54 -19.86
CA THR A 404 -41.06 -2.15 -20.20
C THR A 404 -41.18 -1.87 -21.71
N GLY A 405 -42.13 -2.55 -22.37
CA GLY A 405 -42.39 -2.37 -23.81
C GLY A 405 -41.47 -3.17 -24.73
N PHE A 406 -40.58 -4.02 -24.19
CA PHE A 406 -39.80 -4.94 -25.00
C PHE A 406 -40.65 -6.11 -25.48
N ASP A 407 -40.65 -6.38 -26.79
CA ASP A 407 -41.41 -7.48 -27.39
C ASP A 407 -40.58 -8.77 -27.45
N VAL A 408 -40.80 -9.62 -26.45
CA VAL A 408 -40.15 -10.93 -26.32
C VAL A 408 -40.55 -11.88 -27.45
N SER A 409 -41.72 -11.71 -28.06
CA SER A 409 -42.20 -12.61 -29.12
C SER A 409 -41.39 -12.53 -30.41
N SER A 410 -40.61 -11.45 -30.57
CA SER A 410 -39.67 -11.26 -31.68
C SER A 410 -38.39 -12.10 -31.56
N LEU A 411 -38.11 -12.62 -30.36
CA LEU A 411 -37.01 -13.54 -30.11
C LEU A 411 -37.43 -14.92 -30.60
N THR A 412 -36.77 -15.43 -31.63
CA THR A 412 -37.03 -16.79 -32.12
C THR A 412 -36.78 -17.79 -31.00
N SER A 413 -37.83 -18.50 -30.57
CA SER A 413 -37.71 -19.50 -29.51
C SER A 413 -36.74 -20.59 -29.94
N VAL A 414 -35.62 -20.69 -29.24
CA VAL A 414 -34.89 -21.95 -29.17
C VAL A 414 -35.54 -22.70 -28.02
N ASP A 415 -36.65 -23.38 -28.32
CA ASP A 415 -37.30 -24.28 -27.36
C ASP A 415 -36.26 -25.28 -26.87
N THR A 416 -35.84 -25.15 -25.60
CA THR A 416 -35.02 -26.14 -24.92
C THR A 416 -35.88 -27.39 -24.64
N PRO A 417 -35.42 -28.61 -24.98
CA PRO A 417 -36.12 -29.86 -24.66
C PRO A 417 -36.11 -30.19 -23.16
#